data_AF-A0A101NL08-F1
#
_entry.id   AF-A0A101NL08-F1
#
_cell.length_a   1.000
_cell.length_b   1.000
_cell.length_c   1.000
_cell.angle_alpha   90.00
_cell.angle_beta   90.00
_cell.angle_gamma   90.00
#
_symmetry.space_group_name_H-M   'P 1'
#
loop_
_entity.id
_entity.type
_entity.pdbx_description
1 polymer ?
#
loop_
_entity_poly.entity_id
_entity_poly.type
_entity_poly.pdbx_seq_one_letter_code
_entity_poly.pdbx_strand_id
1 'polypeptide(L)'
;MESPDYLRTLAEIVRIHDRQPPPEYWELPMAGWEFLQTFPYLFGLDVILMDEGDKDFAAVVRSAVTDEHPYCHERAAAYATEAQRALVLFPGPDALAERLSWATRIRLQELVATVNDHMQQEHS
;
A
#
# COMPACT_ATOMS: atom_id res chain seq x y z
N MET A 1 12.35 -43.46 -32.74
CA MET A 1 12.69 -42.50 -31.68
C MET A 1 13.01 -43.31 -30.45
N GLU A 2 14.25 -43.25 -29.96
CA GLU A 2 14.64 -44.02 -28.78
C GLU A 2 13.94 -43.45 -27.53
N SER A 3 13.60 -44.35 -26.60
CA SER A 3 12.87 -44.05 -25.36
C SER A 3 13.39 -42.81 -24.59
N PRO A 4 14.71 -42.57 -24.46
CA PRO A 4 15.23 -41.41 -23.74
C PRO A 4 14.89 -40.07 -24.39
N ASP A 5 14.90 -40.00 -25.73
CA ASP A 5 14.60 -38.78 -26.47
C ASP A 5 13.11 -38.44 -26.40
N TYR A 6 12.25 -39.47 -26.43
CA TYR A 6 10.82 -39.29 -26.23
C TYR A 6 10.51 -38.74 -24.83
N LEU A 7 11.11 -39.33 -23.78
CA LEU A 7 10.90 -38.87 -22.40
C LEU A 7 11.44 -37.46 -22.17
N ARG A 8 12.57 -37.11 -22.76
CA ARG A 8 13.13 -35.74 -22.71
C ARG A 8 12.22 -34.72 -23.37
N THR A 9 11.71 -35.05 -24.56
CA THR A 9 10.79 -34.18 -25.31
C THR A 9 9.47 -34.01 -24.53
N LEU A 10 8.95 -35.10 -23.95
CA LEU A 10 7.73 -35.04 -23.13
C LEU A 10 7.93 -34.17 -21.88
N ALA A 11 9.07 -34.31 -21.19
CA ALA A 11 9.39 -33.51 -20.01
C ALA A 11 9.55 -32.01 -20.35
N GLU A 12 10.12 -31.68 -21.52
CA GLU A 12 10.19 -30.30 -22.00
C GLU A 12 8.80 -29.72 -22.29
N ILE A 13 7.94 -30.46 -22.98
CA ILE A 13 6.56 -30.05 -23.27
C ILE A 13 5.76 -29.81 -21.98
N VAL A 14 5.88 -30.72 -21.01
CA VAL A 14 5.22 -30.57 -19.70
C VAL A 14 5.71 -29.32 -18.97
N ARG A 15 7.03 -29.07 -18.92
CA ARG A 15 7.57 -27.85 -18.28
C ARG A 15 7.16 -26.56 -18.98
N ILE A 16 6.96 -26.58 -20.30
CA ILE A 16 6.46 -25.43 -21.06
C ILE A 16 4.98 -25.17 -20.71
N HIS A 17 4.17 -26.22 -20.59
CA HIS A 17 2.76 -26.08 -20.24
C HIS A 17 2.51 -25.78 -18.75
N ASP A 18 3.39 -26.25 -17.86
CA ASP A 18 3.32 -25.99 -16.42
C ASP A 18 3.98 -24.66 -16.03
N ARG A 19 4.54 -23.93 -17.00
CA ARG A 19 5.18 -22.65 -16.76
C ARG A 19 4.10 -21.62 -16.44
N GLN A 20 3.92 -21.33 -15.15
CA GLN A 20 3.17 -20.15 -14.76
C GLN A 20 3.91 -18.90 -15.23
N PRO A 21 3.19 -17.86 -15.69
CA PRO A 21 3.81 -16.57 -15.96
C PRO A 21 4.54 -16.10 -14.69
N PRO A 22 5.65 -15.37 -14.82
CA PRO A 22 6.25 -14.72 -13.67
C PRO A 22 5.17 -13.93 -12.93
N PRO A 23 5.07 -14.07 -11.60
CA PRO A 23 4.06 -13.34 -10.84
C PRO A 23 4.21 -11.85 -11.11
N GLU A 24 3.09 -11.17 -11.32
CA GLU A 24 3.07 -9.73 -11.43
C GLU A 24 3.49 -9.08 -10.11
N TYR A 25 3.90 -7.81 -10.15
CA TYR A 25 4.44 -7.13 -8.97
C TYR A 25 3.47 -7.11 -7.77
N TRP A 26 2.16 -7.13 -8.01
CA TRP A 26 1.12 -7.21 -6.98
C TRP A 26 0.88 -8.64 -6.46
N GLU A 27 1.35 -9.67 -7.17
CA GLU A 27 1.31 -11.08 -6.76
C GLU A 27 2.53 -11.46 -5.92
N LEU A 28 3.58 -10.65 -5.95
CA LEU A 28 4.75 -10.82 -5.11
C LEU A 28 4.49 -10.20 -3.72
N PRO A 29 4.63 -10.98 -2.63
CA PRO A 29 4.56 -10.41 -1.30
C PRO A 29 5.73 -9.46 -1.10
N MET A 30 5.44 -8.16 -1.03
CA MET A 30 6.43 -7.12 -0.73
C MET A 30 7.16 -7.44 0.57
N ALA A 31 8.50 -7.47 0.54
CA ALA A 31 9.27 -7.74 1.73
C ALA A 31 9.03 -6.63 2.77
N GLY A 32 9.16 -6.94 4.07
CA GLY A 32 8.92 -5.96 5.13
C GLY A 32 9.80 -4.71 5.01
N TRP A 33 11.06 -4.86 4.58
CA TRP A 33 11.96 -3.72 4.35
C TRP A 33 11.55 -2.87 3.12
N GLU A 34 11.03 -3.50 2.06
CA GLU A 34 10.52 -2.79 0.87
C GLU A 34 9.29 -1.97 1.23
N PHE A 35 8.42 -2.53 2.10
CA PHE A 35 7.25 -1.82 2.59
C PHE A 35 7.63 -0.54 3.34
N LEU A 36 8.58 -0.62 4.27
CA LEU A 36 9.04 0.55 5.03
C LEU A 36 9.69 1.62 4.15
N GLN A 37 10.31 1.24 3.03
CA GLN A 37 10.87 2.18 2.06
C GLN A 37 9.80 2.76 1.12
N THR A 38 8.75 2.00 0.82
CA THR A 38 7.70 2.39 -0.12
C THR A 38 6.61 3.22 0.55
N PHE A 39 6.35 2.97 1.85
CA PHE A 39 5.29 3.58 2.64
C PHE A 39 5.75 4.16 3.99
N PRO A 40 6.85 4.94 4.05
CA PRO A 40 7.33 5.51 5.31
C PRO A 40 6.29 6.41 6.01
N TYR A 41 5.43 7.12 5.28
CA TYR A 41 4.45 8.02 5.90
C TYR A 41 3.23 7.28 6.42
N LEU A 42 2.72 6.27 5.71
CA LEU A 42 1.65 5.41 6.25
C LEU A 42 2.13 4.63 7.49
N PHE A 43 3.39 4.19 7.48
CA PHE A 43 4.00 3.57 8.65
C PHE A 43 4.17 4.57 9.81
N GLY A 44 4.58 5.82 9.53
CA GLY A 44 4.66 6.87 10.55
C GLY A 44 3.29 7.23 11.15
N LEU A 45 2.24 7.22 10.32
CA LEU A 45 0.87 7.50 10.77
C LEU A 45 0.34 6.43 11.74
N ASP A 46 0.76 5.17 11.59
CA ASP A 46 0.42 4.08 12.53
C ASP A 46 0.79 4.45 13.98
N VAL A 47 1.97 5.03 14.16
CA VAL A 47 2.45 5.48 15.48
C VAL A 47 1.57 6.59 16.05
N ILE A 48 1.16 7.54 15.21
CA ILE A 48 0.28 8.65 15.62
C ILE A 48 -1.11 8.11 16.03
N LEU A 49 -1.66 7.18 15.24
CA LEU A 49 -2.96 6.57 15.52
C LEU A 49 -2.94 5.76 16.82
N MET A 50 -1.82 5.07 17.12
CA MET A 50 -1.67 4.35 18.38
C MET A 50 -1.65 5.27 19.61
N ASP A 51 -1.07 6.47 19.49
CA ASP A 51 -1.01 7.45 20.59
C ASP A 51 -2.38 8.13 20.82
N GLU A 52 -3.15 8.32 19.74
CA GLU A 52 -4.41 9.06 19.76
C GLU A 52 -5.64 8.23 20.17
N GLY A 53 -5.48 6.91 20.33
CA GLY A 53 -6.48 6.01 20.92
C GLY A 53 -7.82 5.99 20.18
N ASP A 54 -8.89 6.37 20.87
CA ASP A 54 -10.28 6.30 20.36
C ASP A 54 -10.71 7.54 19.56
N LYS A 55 -9.78 8.46 19.25
CA LYS A 55 -10.12 9.64 18.43
C LYS A 55 -10.57 9.21 17.04
N ASP A 56 -11.46 10.02 16.45
CA ASP A 56 -11.90 9.84 15.08
C ASP A 56 -10.71 9.94 14.11
N PHE A 57 -10.63 9.00 13.17
CA PHE A 57 -9.50 8.89 12.25
C PHE A 57 -9.29 10.16 11.43
N ALA A 58 -10.37 10.71 10.86
CA ALA A 58 -10.28 11.93 10.07
C ALA A 58 -9.82 13.12 10.93
N ALA A 59 -10.25 13.20 12.18
CA ALA A 59 -9.77 14.21 13.12
C ALA A 59 -8.26 14.05 13.42
N VAL A 60 -7.77 12.83 13.65
CA VAL A 60 -6.33 12.57 13.88
C VAL A 60 -5.50 12.95 12.66
N VAL A 61 -5.91 12.50 11.47
CA VAL A 61 -5.24 12.84 10.21
C VAL A 61 -5.23 14.36 9.99
N ARG A 62 -6.35 15.04 10.23
CA ARG A 62 -6.43 16.49 10.07
C ARG A 62 -5.47 17.20 11.03
N SER A 63 -5.41 16.78 12.30
CA SER A 63 -4.44 17.32 13.26
C SER A 63 -3.02 17.11 12.76
N ALA A 64 -2.66 15.88 12.40
CA ALA A 64 -1.31 15.52 11.95
C ALA A 64 -0.83 16.31 10.73
N VAL A 65 -1.74 16.74 9.85
CA VAL A 65 -1.41 17.63 8.72
C VAL A 65 -1.39 19.10 9.14
N THR A 66 -2.34 19.52 9.98
CA THR A 66 -2.44 20.90 10.47
C THR A 66 -1.25 21.30 11.33
N ASP A 67 -0.73 20.38 12.13
CA ASP A 67 0.39 20.60 13.04
C ASP A 67 1.71 20.87 12.29
N GLU A 68 1.78 20.57 10.98
CA GLU A 68 2.94 20.81 10.13
C GLU A 68 2.94 22.19 9.46
N HIS A 69 1.97 23.07 9.75
CA HIS A 69 1.98 24.42 9.21
C HIS A 69 3.29 25.17 9.54
N PRO A 70 3.87 25.89 8.56
CA PRO A 70 3.36 26.22 7.22
C PRO A 70 3.71 25.20 6.11
N TYR A 71 4.30 24.06 6.46
CA TYR A 71 4.80 23.03 5.54
C TYR A 71 3.85 21.83 5.39
N CYS A 72 2.58 21.98 5.81
CA CYS A 72 1.54 20.96 5.73
C CYS A 72 1.36 20.34 4.33
N HIS A 73 1.62 21.11 3.27
CA HIS A 73 1.56 20.64 1.88
C HIS A 73 2.49 19.45 1.59
N GLU A 74 3.68 19.38 2.21
CA GLU A 74 4.61 18.26 2.01
C GLU A 74 4.06 16.97 2.63
N ARG A 75 3.54 17.06 3.87
CA ARG A 75 2.95 15.91 4.55
C ARG A 75 1.64 15.47 3.89
N ALA A 76 0.80 16.42 3.47
CA ALA A 76 -0.40 16.15 2.69
C ALA A 76 -0.07 15.38 1.40
N ALA A 77 0.87 15.88 0.60
CA ALA A 77 1.28 15.22 -0.64
C ALA A 77 1.82 13.80 -0.39
N ALA A 78 2.60 13.62 0.68
CA ALA A 78 3.14 12.32 1.06
C ALA A 78 2.04 11.32 1.43
N TYR A 79 1.11 11.68 2.33
CA TYR A 79 -0.01 10.82 2.71
C TYR A 79 -0.90 10.47 1.53
N ALA A 80 -1.26 11.45 0.70
CA ALA A 80 -2.10 11.20 -0.47
C ALA A 80 -1.42 10.25 -1.48
N THR A 81 -0.14 10.49 -1.77
CA THR A 81 0.63 9.68 -2.73
C THR A 81 0.77 8.24 -2.26
N GLU A 82 1.14 8.03 -1.00
CA GLU A 82 1.30 6.68 -0.46
C GLU A 82 -0.01 5.93 -0.34
N ALA A 83 -1.08 6.59 0.11
CA ALA A 83 -2.40 5.98 0.20
C ALA A 83 -2.93 5.58 -1.19
N GLN A 84 -2.77 6.43 -2.20
CA GLN A 84 -3.14 6.10 -3.58
C GLN A 84 -2.31 4.95 -4.13
N ARG A 85 -1.00 4.93 -3.88
CA ARG A 85 -0.12 3.82 -4.26
C ARG A 85 -0.55 2.52 -3.59
N ALA A 86 -0.87 2.55 -2.30
CA ALA A 86 -1.36 1.40 -1.55
C ALA A 86 -2.67 0.85 -2.15
N LEU A 87 -3.61 1.73 -2.50
CA LEU A 87 -4.88 1.34 -3.14
C LEU A 87 -4.69 0.66 -4.50
N VAL A 88 -3.62 0.98 -5.23
CA VAL A 88 -3.29 0.35 -6.52
C VAL A 88 -2.55 -0.98 -6.35
N LEU A 89 -1.56 -1.02 -5.45
CA LEU A 89 -0.73 -2.21 -5.24
C LEU A 89 -1.43 -3.32 -4.44
N PHE A 90 -2.37 -2.94 -3.57
CA PHE A 90 -3.07 -3.84 -2.66
C PHE A 90 -4.60 -3.68 -2.81
N PRO A 91 -5.20 -4.21 -3.89
CA PRO A 91 -6.60 -3.93 -4.24
C PRO A 91 -7.63 -4.58 -3.29
N GLY A 92 -7.22 -5.57 -2.49
CA GLY A 92 -8.09 -6.25 -1.53
C GLY A 92 -8.53 -5.32 -0.39
N PRO A 93 -9.72 -5.54 0.21
CA PRO A 93 -10.27 -4.66 1.24
C PRO A 93 -9.36 -4.51 2.48
N ASP A 94 -8.67 -5.58 2.85
CA ASP A 94 -7.80 -5.63 4.04
C ASP A 94 -6.37 -6.07 3.68
N ALA A 95 -5.96 -5.87 2.43
CA ALA A 95 -4.70 -6.41 1.90
C ALA A 95 -3.43 -5.87 2.59
N LEU A 96 -3.54 -4.77 3.34
CA LEU A 96 -2.46 -4.22 4.15
C LEU A 96 -2.58 -4.50 5.66
N ALA A 97 -3.65 -5.15 6.12
CA ALA A 97 -3.93 -5.31 7.55
C ALA A 97 -2.82 -6.06 8.31
N GLU A 98 -2.09 -6.97 7.65
CA GLU A 98 -0.95 -7.69 8.24
C GLU A 98 0.26 -6.78 8.54
N ARG A 99 0.37 -5.65 7.84
CA ARG A 99 1.47 -4.68 8.00
C ARG A 99 1.06 -3.45 8.77
N LEU A 100 -0.16 -2.97 8.53
CA LEU A 100 -0.78 -1.81 9.15
C LEU A 100 -2.24 -2.16 9.44
N SER A 101 -2.55 -2.48 10.69
CA SER A 101 -3.88 -2.99 11.09
C SER A 101 -5.02 -2.01 10.80
N TRP A 102 -4.74 -0.71 10.75
CA TRP A 102 -5.71 0.33 10.42
C TRP A 102 -5.93 0.51 8.90
N ALA A 103 -4.97 0.08 8.06
CA ALA A 103 -4.89 0.46 6.64
C ALA A 103 -5.82 -0.36 5.73
N THR A 104 -7.10 -0.44 6.08
CA THR A 104 -8.13 -0.98 5.19
C THR A 104 -8.35 -0.05 4.01
N ARG A 105 -8.93 -0.58 2.92
CA ARG A 105 -9.25 0.21 1.73
C ARG A 105 -10.11 1.44 2.05
N ILE A 106 -11.06 1.30 2.98
CA ILE A 106 -11.93 2.39 3.42
C ILE A 106 -11.11 3.47 4.12
N ARG A 107 -10.22 3.10 5.04
CA ARG A 107 -9.36 4.06 5.77
C ARG A 107 -8.37 4.76 4.86
N LEU A 108 -7.81 4.07 3.86
CA LEU A 108 -6.93 4.69 2.86
C LEU A 108 -7.69 5.72 2.01
N GLN A 109 -8.94 5.44 1.64
CA GLN A 109 -9.78 6.38 0.91
C GLN A 109 -10.16 7.59 1.79
N GLU A 110 -10.48 7.36 3.05
CA GLU A 110 -10.78 8.41 4.03
C GLU A 110 -9.55 9.31 4.28
N LEU A 111 -8.34 8.74 4.32
CA LEU A 111 -7.08 9.49 4.41
C LEU A 111 -6.93 10.44 3.22
N VAL A 112 -7.09 9.93 2.00
CA VAL A 112 -7.00 10.75 0.77
C VAL A 112 -8.05 11.87 0.78
N ALA A 113 -9.29 11.56 1.16
CA ALA A 113 -10.35 12.56 1.24
C ALA A 113 -10.05 13.64 2.30
N THR A 114 -9.65 13.23 3.50
CA THR A 114 -9.35 14.15 4.61
C THR A 114 -8.20 15.10 4.27
N VAL A 115 -7.15 14.58 3.63
CA VAL A 115 -6.02 15.40 3.17
C VAL A 115 -6.44 16.38 2.08
N ASN A 116 -7.22 15.93 1.09
CA ASN A 116 -7.71 16.80 0.03
C ASN A 116 -8.62 17.92 0.58
N ASP A 117 -9.50 17.60 1.53
CA ASP A 117 -10.36 18.58 2.18
C ASP A 117 -9.55 19.65 2.92
N HIS A 118 -8.50 19.24 3.65
CA HIS A 118 -7.58 20.17 4.30
C HIS A 118 -6.91 21.10 3.28
N MET A 119 -6.36 20.54 2.21
CA MET A 119 -5.68 21.33 1.18
C MET A 119 -6.63 22.32 0.48
N GLN A 120 -7.88 21.94 0.24
CA GLN A 120 -8.88 22.85 -0.31
C GLN A 120 -9.25 23.97 0.67
N GLN A 121 -9.32 23.69 1.97
CA GLN A 121 -9.71 24.68 2.96
C GLN A 121 -8.60 25.71 3.22
N GLU A 122 -7.35 25.27 3.35
CA GLU A 122 -6.24 26.12 3.78
C GLU A 122 -5.43 26.73 2.62
N HIS A 123 -5.56 26.20 1.39
CA HIS A 123 -4.71 26.58 0.25
C HIS A 123 -5.44 26.84 -1.07
N SER A 124 -6.75 27.11 -1.04
CA SER A 124 -7.50 27.59 -2.23
C SER A 124 -7.34 29.08 -2.48
#